data_AF-A0A1E2RYH4-F1
#
_entry.id   AF-A0A1E2RYH4-F1
#
_cell.length_a   1.000
_cell.length_b   1.000
_cell.length_c   1.000
_cell.angle_alpha   90.00
_cell.angle_beta   90.00
_cell.angle_gamma   90.00
#
_symmetry.space_group_name_H-M   'P 1'
#
loop_
_entity.id
_entity.type
_entity.pdbx_description
1 polymer ?
#
loop_
_entity_poly.entity_id
_entity_poly.type
_entity_poly.pdbx_seq_one_letter_code
_entity_poly.pdbx_strand_id
1 'polypeptide(L)' 'MAGATLHLCVVPKRMLTASEAAHHCGRPLKRFRIECPVTPIAFENGDRRWDIRDLDDWLDSLKDGVDSSDADDIVARLG' A
#
# COMPACT_ATOMS: atom_id res chain seq x y z
N MET A 1 -2.96 -14.13 38.77
CA MET A 1 -3.65 -13.47 37.65
C MET A 1 -3.92 -14.53 36.59
N ALA A 2 -5.19 -14.85 36.31
CA ALA A 2 -5.53 -15.83 35.27
C ALA A 2 -5.24 -15.20 33.89
N GLY A 3 -4.29 -15.78 33.16
CA GLY A 3 -3.97 -15.37 31.79
C GLY A 3 -4.78 -16.20 30.79
N ALA A 4 -5.42 -15.53 29.84
CA ALA A 4 -6.08 -16.17 28.71
C ALA A 4 -5.26 -15.88 27.44
N THR A 5 -4.87 -16.93 26.72
CA THR A 5 -4.16 -16.80 25.45
C THR A 5 -5.18 -16.75 24.32
N LEU A 6 -5.24 -15.63 23.60
CA LEU A 6 -6.12 -15.45 22.45
C LEU A 6 -5.34 -15.75 21.16
N HIS A 7 -5.79 -16.76 20.42
CA HIS A 7 -5.32 -17.04 19.06
C HIS A 7 -6.24 -16.33 18.05
N LEU A 8 -5.77 -15.23 17.49
CA LEU A 8 -6.48 -14.45 16.47
C LEU A 8 -5.90 -14.75 15.07
N CYS A 9 -6.72 -15.34 14.20
CA CYS A 9 -6.41 -15.50 12.78
C CYS A 9 -7.11 -14.40 11.98
N VAL A 10 -6.37 -13.36 11.59
CA VAL A 10 -6.89 -12.30 10.73
C VAL A 10 -6.53 -12.63 9.28
N VAL A 11 -7.54 -12.92 8.46
CA VAL A 11 -7.35 -13.10 7.02
C VAL A 11 -7.45 -11.71 6.36
N PRO A 12 -6.37 -11.19 5.74
CA PRO A 12 -6.41 -9.90 5.09
C PRO A 12 -7.36 -9.95 3.89
N LYS A 13 -8.29 -8.99 3.82
CA LYS A 13 -9.17 -8.84 2.67
C LYS A 13 -8.36 -8.19 1.55
N ARG A 14 -8.42 -8.76 0.34
CA ARG A 14 -7.74 -8.20 -0.84
C ARG A 14 -8.31 -6.84 -1.26
N MET A 15 -9.63 -6.66 -1.10
CA MET A 15 -10.35 -5.43 -1.44
C MET A 15 -10.55 -4.57 -0.20
N LEU A 16 -10.01 -3.36 -0.22
CA LEU A 16 -10.05 -2.40 0.89
C LEU A 16 -10.96 -1.22 0.59
N THR A 17 -11.64 -0.70 1.61
CA THR A 17 -12.32 0.60 1.52
C THR A 17 -11.29 1.74 1.49
N ALA A 18 -11.72 2.96 1.14
CA ALA A 18 -10.83 4.13 1.12
C ALA A 18 -10.11 4.35 2.46
N SER A 19 -10.79 4.09 3.58
CA SER A 19 -10.22 4.26 4.92
C SER A 19 -9.21 3.17 5.26
N GLU A 20 -9.49 1.92 4.89
CA GLU A 20 -8.57 0.81 5.09
C GLU A 20 -7.34 0.94 4.19
N ALA A 21 -7.51 1.34 2.93
CA ALA A 21 -6.42 1.60 2.00
C ALA A 21 -5.50 2.74 2.51
N ALA A 22 -6.09 3.84 2.98
CA ALA A 22 -5.31 4.93 3.57
C ALA A 22 -4.52 4.47 4.81
N HIS A 23 -5.16 3.67 5.68
CA HIS A 23 -4.49 3.10 6.85
C HIS A 23 -3.38 2.12 6.46
N HIS A 24 -3.61 1.29 5.44
CA HIS A 24 -2.63 0.35 4.91
C HIS A 24 -1.38 1.07 4.38
N CYS A 25 -1.56 2.18 3.65
CA CYS A 25 -0.46 3.02 3.20
C CYS A 25 0.12 3.93 4.29
N GLY A 26 -0.36 3.87 5.54
CA GLY A 26 0.10 4.72 6.64
C GLY A 26 -0.19 6.21 6.47
N ARG A 27 -1.17 6.59 5.63
CA ARG A 27 -1.48 7.99 5.30
C ARG A 27 -2.88 8.41 5.78
N PRO A 28 -3.09 9.70 6.10
CA PRO A 28 -4.43 10.20 6.40
C PRO A 28 -5.30 10.20 5.14
N LEU A 29 -6.58 9.84 5.29
CA LEU A 29 -7.54 9.65 4.18
C LEU A 29 -7.60 10.84 3.19
N LYS A 30 -7.54 12.07 3.71
CA LYS A 30 -7.55 13.28 2.86
C LYS A 30 -6.36 13.34 1.91
N ARG A 31 -5.19 12.99 2.40
CA ARG A 31 -3.93 13.02 1.64
C ARG A 31 -3.84 11.82 0.71
N PHE A 32 -4.27 10.65 1.18
CA PHE A 32 -4.39 9.44 0.36
C PHE A 32 -5.19 9.69 -0.93
N ARG A 33 -6.34 10.38 -0.84
CA ARG A 33 -7.16 10.70 -2.03
C ARG A 33 -6.51 11.64 -3.06
N ILE A 34 -5.50 12.41 -2.65
CA ILE A 34 -4.82 13.38 -3.53
C ILE A 34 -3.56 12.73 -4.13
N GLU A 35 -2.84 11.96 -3.34
CA GLU A 35 -1.53 11.42 -3.71
C GLU A 35 -1.59 10.02 -4.32
N CYS A 36 -2.60 9.21 -3.97
CA CYS A 36 -2.72 7.85 -4.47
C CYS A 36 -3.21 7.89 -5.92
N PRO A 37 -2.41 7.44 -6.89
CA PRO A 37 -2.80 7.37 -8.30
C PRO A 37 -3.70 6.14 -8.59
N VAL A 38 -3.83 5.21 -7.64
CA VAL A 38 -4.55 3.96 -7.81
C VAL A 38 -6.04 4.22 -7.93
N THR A 39 -6.61 3.82 -9.07
CA THR A 39 -8.03 3.97 -9.37
C THR A 39 -8.84 2.93 -8.60
N PRO A 40 -9.89 3.32 -7.86
CA PRO A 40 -10.73 2.35 -7.17
C PRO A 40 -11.50 1.48 -8.17
N ILE A 41 -11.59 0.19 -7.87
CA ILE A 41 -12.45 -0.77 -8.56
C ILE A 41 -13.90 -0.46 -8.20
N ALA A 42 -14.69 -0.13 -9.23
CA ALA A 42 -16.12 0.08 -9.11
C ALA A 42 -16.85 -1.26 -9.28
N PHE A 43 -17.54 -1.69 -8.24
CA PHE A 43 -18.43 -2.84 -8.30
C PHE A 43 -19.79 -2.41 -8.86
N GLU A 44 -20.52 -3.35 -9.47
CA GLU A 44 -21.85 -3.10 -10.06
C GLU A 44 -22.89 -2.64 -9.02
N ASN A 45 -22.65 -2.92 -7.73
CA ASN A 45 -23.47 -2.45 -6.62
C ASN A 45 -23.20 -0.98 -6.21
N GLY A 46 -22.25 -0.30 -6.86
CA GLY A 46 -21.86 1.08 -6.56
C GLY A 46 -20.72 1.22 -5.55
N ASP A 47 -20.22 0.13 -4.98
CA ASP A 47 -19.09 0.16 -4.06
C ASP A 47 -17.79 0.47 -4.81
N ARG A 48 -16.92 1.26 -4.16
CA ARG A 48 -15.57 1.54 -4.63
C ARG A 48 -14.57 0.93 -3.65
N ARG A 49 -13.75 0.00 -4.14
CA ARG A 49 -12.68 -0.62 -3.33
C ARG A 49 -11.35 -0.55 -4.03
N TRP A 50 -10.29 -0.52 -3.24
CA TRP A 50 -8.90 -0.54 -3.69
C TRP A 50 -8.35 -1.95 -3.54
N ASP A 51 -7.63 -2.43 -4.56
CA ASP A 51 -6.87 -3.68 -4.46
C ASP A 51 -5.60 -3.43 -3.65
N ILE A 52 -5.31 -4.30 -2.69
CA ILE A 52 -4.06 -4.27 -1.95
C ILE A 52 -2.85 -4.44 -2.86
N ARG A 53 -2.96 -5.23 -3.94
CA ARG A 53 -1.85 -5.46 -4.88
C ARG A 53 -1.50 -4.20 -5.65
N ASP A 54 -2.51 -3.48 -6.14
CA ASP A 54 -2.27 -2.22 -6.84
C ASP A 54 -1.65 -1.16 -5.91
N LEU A 55 -2.02 -1.18 -4.63
CA LEU A 55 -1.42 -0.32 -3.61
C LEU A 55 0.02 -0.72 -3.31
N ASP A 56 0.32 -2.02 -3.20
CA ASP A 56 1.67 -2.55 -3.00
C ASP A 56 2.56 -2.24 -4.21
N ASP A 57 2.09 -2.46 -5.43
CA ASP A 57 2.79 -2.12 -6.66
C ASP A 57 3.10 -0.62 -6.74
N TRP A 58 2.15 0.24 -6.32
CA TRP A 58 2.40 1.68 -6.20
C TRP A 58 3.47 1.98 -5.14
N LEU A 59 3.38 1.38 -3.95
CA LEU A 59 4.37 1.57 -2.89
C LEU A 59 5.77 1.09 -3.30
N ASP A 60 5.85 0.00 -4.04
CA ASP A 60 7.12 -0.54 -4.54
C ASP A 60 7.67 0.33 -5.68
N SER A 61 6.83 0.88 -6.56
CA SER A 61 7.26 1.87 -7.55
C SER A 61 7.86 3.14 -6.92
N LEU A 62 7.37 3.54 -5.73
CA LEU A 62 7.93 4.65 -4.97
C LEU A 62 9.31 4.32 -4.37
N LYS A 63 9.62 3.04 -4.14
CA LYS A 63 10.95 2.58 -3.71
C LYS A 63 11.90 2.46 -4.90
N ASP A 64 11.44 1.85 -5.99
CA ASP A 64 12.25 1.66 -7.20
C ASP A 64 12.64 2.98 -7.87
N GLY A 65 11.81 4.02 -7.73
CA GLY A 65 12.15 5.38 -8.14
C GLY A 65 13.33 6.00 -7.37
N VAL A 66 13.81 5.36 -6.31
CA VAL A 66 14.97 5.79 -5.52
C VAL A 66 16.22 4.94 -5.84
N ASP A 67 16.07 3.69 -6.25
CA ASP A 67 17.19 2.74 -6.38
C ASP A 67 17.77 2.57 -7.79
N SER A 68 17.05 2.90 -8.87
CA SER A 68 17.57 2.66 -10.23
C SER A 68 18.63 3.66 -10.70
N SER A 69 18.83 4.79 -10.01
CA SER A 69 19.89 5.75 -10.37
C SER A 69 21.11 5.60 -9.48
N ASP A 70 20.95 5.30 -8.18
CA ASP A 70 22.08 5.39 -7.25
C ASP A 70 23.04 4.19 -7.32
N ALA A 71 22.57 2.96 -7.53
CA ALA A 71 23.46 1.79 -7.48
C ALA A 71 24.49 1.77 -8.63
N ASP A 72 24.05 1.98 -9.86
CA ASP A 72 24.93 2.02 -11.03
C ASP A 72 25.77 3.31 -11.08
N ASP A 73 25.22 4.47 -10.65
CA ASP A 73 25.98 5.72 -10.58
C ASP A 73 27.06 5.71 -9.48
N ILE A 74 26.83 5.03 -8.35
CA ILE A 74 27.83 4.86 -7.29
C ILE A 74 28.97 3.94 -7.76
N VAL A 75 28.67 2.84 -8.46
CA VAL A 75 29.70 1.96 -9.03
C VAL A 75 30.49 2.66 -10.13
N ALA A 76 29.83 3.46 -10.97
CA ALA A 76 30.49 4.27 -12.00
C ALA A 76 31.43 5.35 -11.43
N ARG A 77 31.17 5.87 -10.23
CA ARG A 77 32.04 6.86 -9.54
C ARG A 77 33.25 6.25 -8.83
N LEU A 78 33.30 4.93 -8.67
CA LEU A 78 34.42 4.19 -8.08
C LEU A 78 35.39 3.62 -9.13
N GLY A 79 35.07 3.76 -10.42
CA GLY A 79 35.90 3.38 -11.57
C GLY A 79 36.80 4.49 -12.06
#